data_AF-A0A543NFU9-F1
#
_entry.id   AF-A0A543NFU9-F1
#
_cell.length_a   1.000
_cell.length_b   1.000
_cell.length_c   1.000
_cell.angle_alpha   90.00
_cell.angle_beta   90.00
_cell.angle_gamma   90.00
#
_symmetry.space_group_name_H-M   'P 1'
#
loop_
_entity.id
_entity.type
_entity.pdbx_description
1 polymer ?
#
loop_
_entity_poly.entity_id
_entity_poly.type
_entity_poly.pdbx_seq_one_letter_code
_entity_poly.pdbx_strand_id
1 'polypeptide(L)'
;MNTTVLAGVLATIRHTPPWEACPAAFLAGPLLLLLFLALLGLAVWYLARRSGDAARGGSAEPPEGAARRVLAERFARGDIDADEFRERAAALGWTVGGSSGRRP
;
A
#
# COMPACT_ATOMS: atom_id res chain seq x y z
N MET A 1 -35.36 -53.59 -33.50
CA MET A 1 -34.95 -53.14 -32.15
C MET A 1 -33.63 -52.37 -32.26
N ASN A 2 -33.72 -51.02 -32.20
CA ASN A 2 -32.79 -50.08 -31.55
C ASN A 2 -31.31 -49.93 -32.00
N THR A 3 -31.03 -49.80 -33.30
CA THR A 3 -29.75 -49.19 -33.75
C THR A 3 -29.84 -47.67 -33.96
N THR A 4 -31.00 -47.15 -34.32
CA THR A 4 -31.24 -45.70 -34.49
C THR A 4 -31.27 -44.93 -33.18
N VAL A 5 -31.69 -45.56 -32.08
CA VAL A 5 -31.76 -44.92 -30.76
C VAL A 5 -30.36 -44.70 -30.17
N LEU A 6 -29.38 -45.57 -30.50
CA LEU A 6 -27.99 -45.43 -30.04
C LEU A 6 -27.23 -44.27 -30.72
N ALA A 7 -27.58 -43.92 -31.96
CA ALA A 7 -26.95 -42.81 -32.67
C ALA A 7 -27.31 -41.43 -32.07
N GLY A 8 -28.51 -41.29 -31.50
CA GLY A 8 -28.95 -40.05 -30.85
C GLY A 8 -28.29 -39.78 -29.49
N VAL A 9 -27.83 -40.83 -28.80
CA VAL A 9 -27.24 -40.73 -27.44
C VAL A 9 -25.79 -40.23 -27.47
N LEU A 10 -25.09 -40.37 -28.61
CA LEU A 10 -23.78 -39.79 -28.86
C LEU A 10 -23.88 -38.42 -29.53
N ALA A 11 -24.95 -37.65 -29.27
CA ALA A 11 -24.93 -36.21 -29.46
C ALA A 11 -23.95 -35.61 -28.45
N THR A 12 -22.67 -35.79 -28.76
CA THR A 12 -21.51 -35.26 -28.08
C THR A 12 -21.82 -33.83 -27.69
N ILE A 13 -21.84 -33.55 -26.40
CA ILE A 13 -21.77 -32.20 -25.88
C ILE A 13 -20.44 -31.67 -26.42
N ARG A 14 -20.48 -31.07 -27.61
CA ARG A 14 -19.35 -30.35 -28.17
C ARG A 14 -19.19 -29.18 -27.24
N HIS A 15 -18.22 -29.28 -26.34
CA HIS A 15 -17.75 -28.16 -25.57
C HIS A 15 -17.10 -27.22 -26.59
N THR A 16 -17.90 -26.34 -27.19
CA THR A 16 -17.35 -25.26 -28.00
C THR A 16 -16.48 -24.45 -27.06
N PRO A 17 -15.16 -24.39 -27.30
CA PRO A 17 -14.32 -23.65 -26.39
C PRO A 17 -14.77 -22.18 -26.43
N PRO A 18 -14.81 -21.49 -25.27
CA PRO A 18 -15.50 -20.20 -25.15
C PRO A 18 -14.92 -19.10 -26.05
N TRP A 19 -13.66 -19.26 -26.50
CA TRP A 19 -13.02 -18.37 -27.47
C TRP A 19 -13.57 -18.47 -28.89
N GLU A 20 -14.24 -19.58 -29.25
CA GLU A 20 -14.93 -19.74 -30.54
C GLU A 20 -16.39 -19.24 -30.50
N ALA A 21 -17.04 -19.30 -29.34
CA ALA A 21 -18.41 -18.83 -29.18
C ALA A 21 -18.48 -17.29 -29.19
N CYS A 22 -17.64 -16.62 -28.39
CA CYS A 22 -17.58 -15.16 -28.27
C CYS A 22 -16.13 -14.71 -28.01
N PRO A 23 -15.29 -14.50 -29.04
CA PRO A 23 -13.87 -14.16 -28.86
C PRO A 23 -13.68 -12.87 -28.05
N ALA A 24 -14.58 -11.89 -28.23
CA ALA A 24 -14.56 -10.64 -27.46
C ALA A 24 -14.80 -10.87 -25.96
N ALA A 25 -15.78 -11.70 -25.59
CA ALA A 25 -16.12 -11.94 -24.19
C ALA A 25 -15.02 -12.73 -23.46
N PHE A 26 -14.40 -13.69 -24.16
CA PHE A 26 -13.31 -14.50 -23.61
C PHE A 26 -12.08 -13.65 -23.25
N LEU A 27 -11.76 -12.63 -24.05
CA LEU A 27 -10.65 -11.70 -23.77
C LEU A 27 -11.07 -10.55 -22.84
N ALA A 28 -12.32 -10.07 -22.92
CA ALA A 28 -12.80 -8.95 -22.12
C ALA A 28 -12.75 -9.24 -20.61
N GLY A 29 -13.09 -10.46 -20.18
CA GLY A 29 -13.03 -10.86 -18.77
C GLY A 29 -11.64 -10.68 -18.13
N PRO A 30 -10.61 -11.41 -18.60
CA PRO A 30 -9.26 -11.28 -18.07
C PRO A 30 -8.66 -9.89 -18.30
N LEU A 31 -8.97 -9.23 -19.43
CA LEU A 31 -8.49 -7.87 -19.70
C LEU A 31 -9.05 -6.85 -18.71
N LEU A 32 -10.35 -6.92 -18.40
CA LEU A 32 -11.00 -6.05 -17.42
C LEU A 32 -10.44 -6.30 -16.01
N LEU A 33 -10.20 -7.57 -15.66
CA LEU A 33 -9.56 -7.93 -14.40
C LEU A 33 -8.15 -7.34 -14.30
N LEU A 34 -7.33 -7.48 -15.35
CA LEU A 34 -5.99 -6.90 -15.39
C LEU A 34 -6.02 -5.37 -15.31
N LEU A 35 -6.95 -4.73 -16.02
CA LEU A 35 -7.15 -3.28 -15.95
C LEU A 35 -7.54 -2.84 -14.54
N PHE A 36 -8.45 -3.57 -13.88
CA PHE A 36 -8.86 -3.31 -12.51
C PHE A 36 -7.68 -3.47 -11.53
N LEU A 37 -6.89 -4.55 -11.66
CA LEU A 37 -5.68 -4.76 -10.84
C LEU A 37 -4.65 -3.65 -11.07
N ALA A 38 -4.44 -3.22 -12.31
CA ALA A 38 -3.52 -2.15 -12.65
C ALA A 38 -3.98 -0.81 -12.04
N LEU A 39 -5.26 -0.47 -12.15
CA LEU A 39 -5.85 0.72 -11.53
C LEU A 39 -5.77 0.67 -10.01
N LEU A 40 -6.07 -0.49 -9.41
CA LEU A 40 -5.97 -0.68 -7.96
C LEU A 40 -4.53 -0.54 -7.49
N GLY A 41 -3.58 -1.19 -8.16
CA GLY A 41 -2.15 -1.07 -7.88
C GLY A 41 -1.66 0.37 -8.02
N LEU A 42 -2.09 1.08 -9.07
CA LEU A 42 -1.75 2.48 -9.28
C LEU A 42 -2.36 3.39 -8.20
N ALA A 43 -3.61 3.15 -7.80
CA ALA A 43 -4.29 3.88 -6.74
C ALA A 43 -3.58 3.68 -5.40
N VAL A 44 -3.26 2.43 -5.04
CA VAL A 44 -2.48 2.11 -3.84
C VAL A 44 -1.10 2.75 -3.90
N TRP A 45 -0.39 2.66 -5.03
CA TRP A 45 0.92 3.30 -5.20
C TRP A 45 0.84 4.81 -5.08
N TYR A 46 -0.18 5.44 -5.66
CA TYR A 46 -0.40 6.88 -5.60
C TYR A 46 -0.70 7.34 -4.17
N LEU A 47 -1.56 6.60 -3.46
CA LEU A 47 -1.83 6.82 -2.05
C LEU A 47 -0.56 6.65 -1.23
N ALA A 48 0.15 5.53 -1.38
CA ALA A 48 1.41 5.27 -0.68
C ALA A 48 2.47 6.34 -0.96
N ARG A 49 2.52 6.87 -2.18
CA ARG A 49 3.45 7.96 -2.55
C ARG A 49 3.08 9.29 -1.91
N ARG A 50 1.80 9.64 -1.82
CA ARG A 50 1.31 10.83 -1.10
C ARG A 50 1.43 10.67 0.41
N SER A 51 1.17 9.47 0.90
CA SER A 51 1.38 9.08 2.28
C SER A 51 2.85 8.93 2.60
N GLY A 52 3.79 8.86 1.65
CA GLY A 52 5.22 8.78 1.95
C GLY A 52 5.74 9.92 2.83
N ASP A 53 5.08 11.09 2.81
CA ASP A 53 5.38 12.20 3.73
C ASP A 53 4.68 12.08 5.09
N ALA A 54 3.64 11.26 5.22
CA ALA A 54 2.87 11.04 6.47
C ALA A 54 3.01 9.61 7.07
N ALA A 55 3.56 8.65 6.33
CA ALA A 55 3.51 7.20 6.54
C ALA A 55 4.88 6.53 6.23
N ARG A 56 5.98 7.25 6.45
CA ARG A 56 7.31 6.63 6.67
C ARG A 56 7.36 5.71 7.90
N GLY A 57 6.28 5.61 8.69
CA GLY A 57 6.13 4.67 9.79
C GLY A 57 6.07 3.17 9.44
N GLY A 58 6.21 2.77 8.17
CA GLY A 58 6.19 1.36 7.75
C GLY A 58 7.50 0.81 7.16
N SER A 59 8.48 1.66 6.88
CA SER A 59 9.79 1.24 6.36
C SER A 59 10.83 1.74 7.33
N ALA A 60 11.10 0.95 8.39
CA ALA A 60 12.13 1.18 9.39
C ALA A 60 12.53 2.66 9.51
N GLU A 61 11.69 3.45 10.19
CA GLU A 61 12.05 4.81 10.58
C GLU A 61 13.51 4.76 11.05
N PRO A 62 14.41 5.61 10.52
CA PRO A 62 15.79 5.61 10.98
C PRO A 62 15.73 5.68 12.52
N PRO A 63 16.54 4.88 13.24
CA PRO A 63 16.43 4.74 14.70
C PRO A 63 16.40 6.10 15.42
N GLU A 64 17.03 7.11 14.81
CA GLU A 64 17.01 8.52 15.21
C GLU A 64 15.61 9.16 15.22
N GLY A 65 14.77 8.92 14.20
CA GLY A 65 13.41 9.47 14.10
C GLY A 65 12.47 8.89 15.16
N ALA A 66 12.57 7.57 15.39
CA ALA A 66 11.86 6.91 16.48
C ALA A 66 12.30 7.43 17.85
N ALA A 67 13.61 7.62 18.06
CA ALA A 67 14.15 8.17 19.30
C ALA A 67 13.68 9.61 19.57
N ARG A 68 13.65 10.48 18.55
CA ARG A 68 13.14 11.85 18.67
C ARG A 68 11.67 11.89 19.07
N ARG A 69 10.83 11.02 18.50
CA ARG A 69 9.40 10.94 18.81
C ARG A 69 9.16 10.55 20.28
N VAL A 70 9.86 9.53 20.78
CA VAL A 70 9.76 9.11 22.18
C VAL A 70 10.24 10.22 23.13
N LEU A 71 11.32 10.92 22.77
CA LEU A 71 11.84 12.03 23.57
C LEU A 71 10.83 13.19 23.67
N ALA A 72 10.20 13.57 22.55
CA ALA A 72 9.18 14.61 22.51
C ALA A 72 7.91 14.23 23.30
N GLU A 73 7.48 12.97 23.20
CA GLU A 73 6.32 12.48 23.95
C GLU A 73 6.56 12.52 25.47
N ARG A 74 7.76 12.14 25.93
CA ARG A 74 8.14 12.20 27.35
C ARG A 74 8.20 13.64 27.87
N PHE A 75 8.75 14.56 27.07
CA PHE A 75 8.77 15.98 27.42
C PHE A 75 7.35 16.54 27.52
N ALA A 76 6.47 16.20 26.57
CA ALA A 76 5.07 16.63 26.60
C ALA A 76 4.27 16.04 27.78
N ARG A 77 4.60 14.81 28.20
CA ARG A 77 4.03 14.18 29.39
C ARG A 77 4.56 14.80 30.70
N GLY A 78 5.70 15.49 30.63
CA GLY A 78 6.41 16.01 31.81
C GLY A 78 7.25 14.95 32.52
N ASP A 79 7.54 13.82 31.87
CA ASP A 79 8.39 12.75 32.42
C ASP A 79 9.88 13.15 32.46
N ILE A 80 10.26 14.16 31.66
CA ILE A 80 11.62 14.69 31.56
C ILE A 80 11.58 16.22 31.55
N ASP A 81 12.60 16.85 32.14
CA ASP A 81 12.71 18.30 32.20
C ASP A 81 13.37 18.88 30.92
N ALA A 82 13.27 20.19 30.72
CA ALA A 82 13.80 20.92 29.57
C ALA A 82 15.33 20.80 29.44
N ASP A 83 16.06 20.73 30.56
CA ASP A 83 17.52 20.51 30.55
C ASP A 83 17.87 19.13 29.98
N GLU A 84 17.22 18.09 30.50
CA GLU A 84 17.41 16.71 30.09
C GLU A 84 16.97 16.47 28.63
N PHE A 85 15.88 17.13 28.22
CA PHE A 85 15.42 17.14 26.83
C PHE A 85 16.47 17.72 25.89
N ARG A 86 17.09 18.86 26.24
CA ARG A 86 18.11 19.52 25.42
C ARG A 86 19.36 18.67 25.27
N GLU A 87 19.82 18.05 26.35
CA GLU A 87 20.99 17.16 26.33
C GLU A 87 20.75 15.95 25.40
N ARG A 88 19.60 15.28 25.55
CA ARG A 88 19.25 14.13 24.71
C ARG A 88 18.94 14.49 23.27
N ALA A 89 18.36 15.67 23.02
CA ALA A 89 18.15 16.17 21.68
C ALA A 89 19.49 16.41 20.97
N ALA A 90 20.45 17.04 21.65
CA ALA A 90 21.79 17.25 21.13
C ALA A 90 22.52 15.93 20.83
N ALA A 91 22.39 14.92 21.71
CA ALA A 91 22.93 13.58 21.50
C ALA A 91 22.35 12.88 20.26
N LEU A 92 21.10 13.20 19.88
CA LEU A 92 20.44 12.70 18.66
C LEU A 92 20.70 13.59 17.42
N GLY A 93 21.64 14.54 17.51
CA GLY A 93 21.91 15.52 16.46
C GLY A 93 20.72 16.44 16.16
N TRP A 94 19.74 16.49 17.07
CA TRP A 94 18.56 17.31 16.94
C TRP A 94 18.84 18.71 17.51
N THR A 95 19.00 19.69 16.62
CA THR A 95 19.08 21.09 17.01
C THR A 95 17.69 21.57 17.45
N VAL A 96 17.41 21.47 18.75
CA VAL A 96 16.27 22.13 19.40
C VAL A 96 16.58 23.63 19.41
N GLY A 97 16.31 24.30 18.29
CA GLY A 97 16.61 25.72 18.16
C GLY A 97 16.74 26.20 16.72
N GLY A 98 15.62 26.41 16.06
CA GLY A 98 15.54 27.54 15.14
C GLY A 98 15.43 28.81 15.99
N SER A 99 16.47 29.63 15.95
CA SER A 99 16.57 30.97 16.55
C SER A 99 15.25 31.77 16.56
N SER A 100 14.55 31.83 17.69
CA SER A 100 13.63 32.94 18.01
C SER A 100 14.37 34.02 18.80
N GLY A 101 15.61 34.30 18.39
CA GLY A 101 16.46 35.32 18.95
C GLY A 101 16.46 36.56 18.06
N ARG A 102 15.80 37.62 18.55
CA ARG A 102 16.24 39.01 18.42
C ARG A 102 16.41 39.55 16.99
N ARG A 103 15.36 40.22 16.50
CA ARG A 103 15.54 41.37 15.59
C ARG A 103 15.14 42.64 16.36
N PRO A 104 16.04 43.62 16.52
CA PRO A 104 15.70 44.92 17.10
C PRO A 104 14.76 45.71 16.19
#